data_AF-A0A139WPY1-F1
#
_entry.id   AF-A0A139WPY1-F1
#
_cell.length_a   1.000
_cell.length_b   1.000
_cell.length_c   1.000
_cell.angle_alpha   90.00
_cell.angle_beta   90.00
_cell.angle_gamma   90.00
#
_symmetry.space_group_name_H-M   'P 1'
#
loop_
_entity.id
_entity.type
_entity.pdbx_description
1 polymer ?
#
loop_
_entity_poly.entity_id
_entity_poly.type
_entity_poly.pdbx_seq_one_letter_code
_entity_poly.pdbx_strand_id
1 'polypeptide(L)'
;MPKQNTEAIAYADTGTFDNGEGEQFPIDSPQFREWLMVEDNTSFRFECGDNSYRARREIYTGSVYWYAVKKVAGKVVRRSIARPDSVDLATLKAVAETIRKPVEKKVDSATTASVTDTVSKQPIRQPEIDELRSLLNEQNLQIAGLQTELLAVRNELAELRKNSLPRQKAA
;
A
#
# COMPACT_ATOMS: atom_id res chain seq x y z
N MET A 1 27.64 -9.98 -21.23
CA MET A 1 26.95 -10.90 -20.32
C MET A 1 25.55 -10.35 -20.08
N PRO A 2 24.47 -10.92 -20.63
CA PRO A 2 23.12 -10.46 -20.33
C PRO A 2 22.84 -10.73 -18.85
N LYS A 3 22.59 -9.68 -18.06
CA LYS A 3 22.07 -9.83 -16.70
C LYS A 3 20.72 -10.52 -16.84
N GLN A 4 20.61 -11.74 -16.32
CA GLN A 4 19.30 -12.39 -16.18
C GLN A 4 18.51 -11.48 -15.25
N ASN A 5 17.44 -10.88 -15.77
CA ASN A 5 16.57 -10.01 -15.00
C ASN A 5 15.71 -10.94 -14.14
N THR A 6 16.25 -11.37 -13.00
CA THR A 6 15.56 -12.28 -12.09
C THR A 6 14.44 -11.50 -11.41
N GLU A 7 13.26 -12.11 -11.36
CA GLU A 7 12.11 -11.51 -10.69
C GLU A 7 12.33 -11.55 -9.18
N ALA A 8 11.92 -10.51 -8.44
CA ALA A 8 11.93 -10.54 -6.99
C ALA A 8 10.87 -11.53 -6.45
N ILE A 9 11.25 -12.39 -5.50
CA ILE A 9 10.41 -13.47 -4.97
C ILE A 9 10.48 -13.53 -3.44
N ALA A 10 9.32 -13.53 -2.81
CA ALA A 10 9.13 -13.75 -1.38
C ALA A 10 8.66 -15.19 -1.13
N TYR A 11 9.38 -15.92 -0.29
CA TYR A 11 9.13 -17.32 0.06
C TYR A 11 8.59 -17.43 1.48
N ALA A 12 7.35 -17.87 1.63
CA ALA A 12 6.68 -17.95 2.92
C ALA A 12 7.17 -19.10 3.80
N ASP A 13 7.70 -20.16 3.17
CA ASP A 13 8.16 -21.38 3.84
C ASP A 13 9.50 -21.15 4.56
N THR A 14 10.39 -20.38 3.93
CA THR A 14 11.68 -19.96 4.49
C THR A 14 11.62 -18.61 5.20
N GLY A 15 10.59 -17.81 4.93
CA GLY A 15 10.49 -16.44 5.42
C GLY A 15 11.51 -15.49 4.78
N THR A 16 12.00 -15.82 3.57
CA THR A 16 13.05 -15.07 2.88
C THR A 16 12.51 -14.36 1.65
N PHE A 17 13.15 -13.25 1.30
CA PHE A 17 12.90 -12.46 0.10
C PHE A 17 14.17 -12.43 -0.74
N ASP A 18 14.04 -12.74 -2.02
CA ASP A 18 15.05 -12.55 -3.06
C ASP A 18 14.69 -11.30 -3.86
N ASN A 19 15.61 -10.35 -3.93
CA ASN A 19 15.37 -9.07 -4.61
C ASN A 19 15.49 -9.13 -6.15
N GLY A 20 15.83 -10.30 -6.72
CA GLY A 20 16.07 -10.45 -8.16
C GLY A 20 17.46 -10.01 -8.61
N GLU A 21 18.29 -9.52 -7.68
CA GLU A 21 19.70 -9.18 -7.92
C GLU A 21 20.64 -10.23 -7.31
N GLY A 22 20.08 -11.29 -6.73
CA GLY A 22 20.82 -12.38 -6.06
C GLY A 22 21.07 -12.13 -4.58
N GLU A 23 20.50 -11.08 -4.00
CA GLU A 23 20.53 -10.84 -2.56
C GLU A 23 19.27 -11.43 -1.90
N GLN A 24 19.46 -12.11 -0.77
CA GLN A 24 18.38 -12.68 0.02
C GLN A 24 18.40 -12.17 1.45
N PHE A 25 17.24 -11.75 1.96
CA PHE A 25 17.07 -11.27 3.33
C PHE A 25 15.71 -11.70 3.91
N PRO A 26 15.52 -11.71 5.24
CA PRO A 26 14.23 -12.06 5.84
C PRO A 26 13.10 -11.10 5.42
N ILE A 27 11.88 -11.61 5.27
CA ILE A 27 10.71 -10.80 4.90
C ILE A 27 10.40 -9.73 5.97
N ASP A 28 10.61 -10.01 7.25
CA ASP A 28 10.32 -9.02 8.30
C ASP A 28 11.52 -8.07 8.58
N SER A 29 12.54 -8.09 7.72
CA SER A 29 13.76 -7.30 7.89
C SER A 29 13.58 -5.84 7.47
N PRO A 30 14.45 -4.93 7.96
CA PRO A 30 14.54 -3.56 7.43
C PRO A 30 14.82 -3.51 5.93
N GLN A 31 15.69 -4.39 5.41
CA GLN A 31 16.07 -4.44 4.00
C GLN A 31 14.86 -4.72 3.09
N PHE A 32 13.98 -5.62 3.50
CA PHE A 32 12.73 -5.87 2.78
C PHE A 32 11.83 -4.64 2.77
N ARG A 33 11.69 -3.95 3.90
CA ARG A 33 10.89 -2.72 3.99
C ARG A 33 11.47 -1.60 3.13
N GLU A 34 12.79 -1.42 3.15
CA GLU A 34 13.49 -0.48 2.27
C GLU A 34 13.24 -0.81 0.81
N TRP A 35 13.36 -2.08 0.43
CA TRP A 35 13.06 -2.55 -0.92
C TRP A 35 11.63 -2.22 -1.36
N LEU A 36 10.64 -2.39 -0.47
CA LEU A 36 9.23 -2.04 -0.76
C LEU A 36 8.98 -0.53 -0.91
N MET A 37 9.85 0.32 -0.35
CA MET A 37 9.72 1.77 -0.42
C MET A 37 10.32 2.36 -1.71
N VAL A 38 11.32 1.71 -2.30
CA VAL A 38 11.96 2.13 -3.57
C VAL A 38 10.93 2.21 -4.71
N GLU A 39 10.88 3.34 -5.41
CA GLU A 39 9.87 3.62 -6.44
C GLU A 39 9.94 2.71 -7.66
N ASP A 40 11.15 2.31 -8.03
CA ASP A 40 11.39 1.42 -9.17
C ASP A 40 10.93 -0.02 -8.89
N ASN A 41 10.77 -0.39 -7.61
CA ASN A 41 10.29 -1.70 -7.20
C ASN A 41 8.76 -1.75 -7.24
N THR A 42 8.25 -2.20 -8.38
CA THR A 42 6.80 -2.15 -8.68
C THR A 42 6.07 -3.48 -8.50
N SER A 43 6.77 -4.61 -8.45
CA SER A 43 6.15 -5.91 -8.21
C SER A 43 7.12 -6.97 -7.71
N PHE A 44 6.59 -7.93 -6.94
CA PHE A 44 7.30 -9.16 -6.56
C PHE A 44 6.31 -10.33 -6.54
N ARG A 45 6.81 -11.56 -6.61
CA ARG A 45 6.03 -12.78 -6.46
C ARG A 45 6.06 -13.25 -5.01
N PHE A 46 4.92 -13.65 -4.46
CA PHE A 46 4.86 -14.32 -3.16
C PHE A 46 4.47 -15.79 -3.34
N GLU A 47 5.21 -16.69 -2.69
CA GLU A 47 5.01 -18.14 -2.72
C GLU A 47 4.74 -18.67 -1.31
N CYS A 48 3.67 -19.45 -1.14
CA CYS A 48 3.22 -19.99 0.13
C CYS A 48 2.56 -21.36 -0.11
N GLY A 49 3.38 -22.41 -0.19
CA GLY A 49 2.95 -23.74 -0.64
C GLY A 49 2.22 -23.66 -1.99
N ASP A 50 1.00 -24.20 -2.04
CA ASP A 50 0.17 -24.14 -3.25
C ASP A 50 -0.36 -22.72 -3.56
N ASN A 51 -0.35 -21.82 -2.59
CA ASN A 51 -0.82 -20.46 -2.75
C ASN A 51 0.30 -19.54 -3.23
N SER A 52 -0.03 -18.70 -4.20
CA SER A 52 0.93 -17.76 -4.78
C SER A 52 0.21 -16.59 -5.41
N TYR A 53 0.82 -15.43 -5.42
CA TYR A 53 0.28 -14.26 -6.11
C TYR A 53 1.41 -13.32 -6.51
N ARG A 54 1.09 -12.35 -7.37
CA ARG A 54 1.99 -11.23 -7.66
C ARG A 54 1.54 -10.03 -6.84
N ALA A 55 2.40 -9.55 -5.96
CA ALA A 55 2.21 -8.28 -5.29
C ALA A 55 2.60 -7.15 -6.24
N ARG A 56 1.80 -6.08 -6.28
CA ARG A 56 2.04 -4.90 -7.11
C ARG A 56 1.88 -3.63 -6.28
N ARG A 57 2.79 -2.69 -6.51
CA ARG A 57 2.73 -1.33 -5.99
C ARG A 57 1.71 -0.53 -6.79
N GLU A 58 0.86 0.21 -6.09
CA GLU A 58 -0.13 1.10 -6.68
C GLU A 58 -0.20 2.39 -5.86
N ILE A 59 -0.40 3.51 -6.56
CA ILE A 59 -0.54 4.83 -5.93
C ILE A 59 -2.03 5.16 -5.91
N TYR A 60 -2.58 5.33 -4.72
CA TYR A 60 -3.97 5.72 -4.50
C TYR A 60 -3.99 7.02 -3.68
N THR A 61 -4.58 8.08 -4.25
CA THR A 61 -4.69 9.41 -3.62
C THR A 61 -3.36 9.92 -3.03
N GLY A 62 -2.25 9.72 -3.74
CA GLY A 62 -0.90 10.13 -3.30
C GLY A 62 -0.22 9.21 -2.28
N SER A 63 -0.90 8.15 -1.82
CA SER A 63 -0.36 7.15 -0.91
C SER A 63 0.00 5.86 -1.66
N VAL A 64 1.08 5.20 -1.24
CA VAL A 64 1.53 3.94 -1.83
C VAL A 64 0.90 2.76 -1.09
N TYR A 65 0.33 1.83 -1.86
CA TYR A 65 -0.23 0.58 -1.36
C TYR A 65 0.27 -0.60 -2.18
N TRP A 66 0.34 -1.75 -1.53
CA TRP A 66 0.62 -3.03 -2.17
C TRP A 66 -0.66 -3.84 -2.31
N TYR A 67 -0.89 -4.38 -3.52
CA TYR A 67 -2.03 -5.25 -3.82
C TYR A 67 -1.55 -6.60 -4.34
N ALA A 68 -2.16 -7.67 -3.84
CA ALA A 68 -1.99 -9.00 -4.37
C ALA A 68 -2.91 -9.22 -5.56
N VAL A 69 -2.37 -9.80 -6.62
CA VAL A 69 -3.09 -10.12 -7.86
C VAL A 69 -2.90 -11.59 -8.21
N LYS A 70 -3.99 -12.31 -8.45
CA LYS A 70 -3.97 -13.71 -8.89
C LYS A 70 -5.09 -13.98 -9.90
N LYS A 71 -4.84 -14.85 -10.89
CA LYS A 71 -5.88 -15.39 -11.77
C LYS A 71 -6.51 -16.63 -11.12
N VAL A 72 -7.82 -16.63 -10.93
CA VAL A 72 -8.60 -17.70 -10.29
C VAL A 72 -9.81 -17.99 -11.17
N ALA A 73 -9.93 -19.23 -11.66
CA ALA A 73 -11.01 -19.66 -12.56
C ALA A 73 -11.23 -18.70 -13.76
N GLY A 74 -10.14 -18.25 -14.40
CA GLY A 74 -10.18 -17.32 -15.53
C GLY A 74 -10.34 -15.84 -15.18
N LYS A 75 -10.68 -15.49 -13.93
CA LYS A 75 -10.89 -14.11 -13.48
C LYS A 75 -9.67 -13.59 -12.70
N VAL A 76 -9.35 -12.31 -12.87
CA VAL A 76 -8.30 -11.65 -12.07
C VAL A 76 -8.91 -11.16 -10.76
N VAL A 77 -8.41 -11.69 -9.64
CA VAL A 77 -8.79 -11.26 -8.29
C VAL A 77 -7.67 -10.37 -7.74
N ARG A 78 -8.07 -9.28 -7.09
CA ARG A 78 -7.15 -8.36 -6.39
C ARG A 78 -7.52 -8.29 -4.92
N ARG A 79 -6.52 -8.23 -4.03
CA ARG A 79 -6.69 -8.04 -2.58
C ARG A 79 -5.68 -7.02 -2.10
N SER A 80 -6.09 -6.11 -1.21
CA SER A 80 -5.17 -5.20 -0.54
C SER A 80 -4.24 -5.99 0.37
N ILE A 81 -2.95 -5.66 0.36
CA ILE A 81 -1.96 -6.18 1.31
C ILE A 81 -1.88 -5.16 2.44
N ALA A 82 -1.03 -4.14 2.29
CA ALA A 82 -0.86 -3.05 3.24
C ALA A 82 -0.07 -1.90 2.58
N ARG A 83 0.25 -0.87 3.37
CA ARG A 83 1.28 0.12 3.03
C ARG A 83 2.68 -0.48 3.17
N PRO A 84 3.70 0.03 2.47
CA PRO A 84 5.07 -0.52 2.49
C PRO A 84 5.66 -0.72 3.90
N ASP A 85 5.34 0.18 4.83
CA ASP A 85 5.80 0.14 6.23
C ASP A 85 5.14 -0.94 7.10
N SER A 86 4.02 -1.49 6.62
CA SER A 86 3.13 -2.40 7.36
C SER A 86 3.03 -3.76 6.70
N VAL A 87 3.81 -4.04 5.65
CA VAL A 87 3.88 -5.38 5.04
C VAL A 87 4.80 -6.26 5.86
N ASP A 88 4.25 -7.33 6.42
CA ASP A 88 4.97 -8.38 7.13
C ASP A 88 4.61 -9.78 6.58
N LEU A 89 5.36 -10.80 7.01
CA LEU A 89 5.13 -12.19 6.59
C LEU A 89 3.71 -12.67 6.93
N ALA A 90 3.18 -12.27 8.08
CA ALA A 90 1.85 -12.67 8.55
C ALA A 90 0.75 -12.14 7.60
N THR A 91 0.84 -10.87 7.22
CA THR A 91 -0.08 -10.22 6.29
C THR A 91 -0.01 -10.87 4.90
N LEU A 92 1.20 -11.16 4.41
CA LEU A 92 1.38 -11.82 3.11
C LEU A 92 0.74 -13.22 3.09
N LYS A 93 0.89 -14.00 4.17
CA LYS A 93 0.24 -15.31 4.33
C LYS A 93 -1.28 -15.19 4.39
N ALA A 94 -1.82 -14.27 5.19
CA ALA A 94 -3.27 -14.05 5.28
C ALA A 94 -3.89 -13.67 3.93
N VAL A 95 -3.19 -12.88 3.11
CA VAL A 95 -3.62 -12.55 1.76
C VAL A 95 -3.57 -13.78 0.84
N ALA A 96 -2.54 -14.63 0.96
CA ALA A 96 -2.42 -15.86 0.18
C ALA A 96 -3.61 -16.82 0.41
N GLU A 97 -4.08 -16.92 1.66
CA GLU A 97 -5.23 -17.75 2.04
C GLU A 97 -6.56 -17.21 1.50
N THR A 98 -6.68 -15.89 1.39
CA THR A 98 -7.95 -15.22 1.03
C THR A 98 -8.06 -14.86 -0.45
N ILE A 99 -6.96 -14.77 -1.19
CA ILE A 99 -6.98 -14.42 -2.63
C ILE A 99 -7.65 -15.50 -3.50
N ARG A 100 -7.67 -16.74 -2.98
CA ARG A 100 -8.51 -17.89 -3.39
C ARG A 100 -9.99 -17.55 -3.51
N LYS A 101 -10.49 -16.81 -2.52
CA LYS A 101 -11.91 -16.65 -2.24
C LYS A 101 -12.49 -15.54 -3.11
N PRO A 102 -13.62 -15.79 -3.80
CA PRO A 102 -14.35 -14.73 -4.50
C PRO A 102 -14.57 -13.54 -3.55
N VAL A 103 -14.41 -12.32 -4.06
CA VAL A 103 -14.87 -11.14 -3.32
C VAL A 103 -16.39 -11.19 -3.36
N GLU A 104 -17.02 -11.60 -2.26
CA GLU A 104 -18.46 -11.46 -2.10
C GLU A 104 -18.77 -9.97 -2.20
N LYS A 105 -19.35 -9.55 -3.33
CA LYS A 105 -19.96 -8.22 -3.42
C LYS A 105 -21.09 -8.24 -2.40
N LYS A 106 -20.97 -7.47 -1.32
CA LYS A 106 -22.12 -7.15 -0.47
C LYS A 106 -23.10 -6.38 -1.35
N VAL A 107 -24.09 -7.09 -1.87
CA VAL A 107 -25.30 -6.50 -2.43
C VAL A 107 -26.21 -6.27 -1.24
N ASP A 108 -26.59 -5.02 -1.01
CA ASP A 108 -27.63 -4.67 -0.07
C ASP A 108 -28.91 -5.43 -0.43
N SER A 109 -29.33 -6.36 0.42
CA SER A 109 -30.69 -6.90 0.36
C SER A 109 -31.09 -7.38 1.75
N ALA A 110 -31.95 -6.58 2.36
CA ALA A 110 -32.87 -7.03 3.38
C ALA A 110 -33.68 -8.23 2.87
N THR A 111 -34.02 -9.13 3.81
CA THR A 111 -35.15 -10.08 3.82
C THR A 111 -34.75 -11.57 3.99
N THR A 112 -35.06 -12.05 5.21
CA THR A 112 -35.37 -13.44 5.67
C THR A 112 -34.27 -14.48 5.94
N ALA A 113 -33.99 -14.64 7.25
CA ALA A 113 -34.02 -15.85 8.08
C ALA A 113 -33.27 -17.14 7.65
N SER A 114 -32.29 -17.59 8.45
CA SER A 114 -32.48 -18.56 9.57
C SER A 114 -31.27 -19.53 9.77
N VAL A 115 -30.72 -19.51 11.01
CA VAL A 115 -29.99 -20.54 11.81
C VAL A 115 -28.76 -21.25 11.17
N THR A 116 -27.53 -21.12 11.68
CA THR A 116 -27.05 -21.77 12.93
C THR A 116 -25.67 -21.23 13.37
N ASP A 117 -25.61 -20.93 14.66
CA ASP A 117 -24.55 -21.11 15.65
C ASP A 117 -23.03 -20.84 15.41
N THR A 118 -22.55 -19.97 16.31
CA THR A 118 -21.26 -19.90 17.03
C THR A 118 -19.92 -20.01 16.28
N VAL A 119 -19.28 -18.84 16.04
CA VAL A 119 -17.92 -18.53 16.57
C VAL A 119 -17.80 -17.02 16.78
N SER A 120 -17.40 -16.67 18.00
CA SER A 120 -17.12 -15.33 18.51
C SER A 120 -16.22 -14.50 17.56
N LYS A 121 -16.79 -13.47 16.93
CA LYS A 121 -16.06 -12.33 16.36
C LYS A 121 -16.77 -11.08 16.86
N GLN A 122 -16.11 -10.33 17.73
CA GLN A 122 -16.54 -8.96 18.02
C GLN A 122 -16.72 -8.23 16.68
N PRO A 123 -17.93 -7.73 16.38
CA PRO A 123 -18.09 -6.86 15.25
C PRO A 123 -17.40 -5.55 15.62
N ILE A 124 -16.30 -5.23 14.93
CA ILE A 124 -15.81 -3.84 14.88
C ILE A 124 -17.03 -3.03 14.45
N ARG A 125 -17.54 -2.20 15.35
CA ARG A 125 -18.83 -1.54 15.19
C ARG A 125 -18.67 -0.56 14.02
N GLN A 126 -19.49 -0.69 12.97
CA GLN A 126 -19.55 0.28 11.85
C GLN A 126 -19.37 1.76 12.25
N PRO A 127 -19.94 2.28 13.38
CA PRO A 127 -19.71 3.67 13.79
C PRO A 127 -18.23 4.05 14.00
N GLU A 128 -17.38 3.12 14.45
CA GLU A 128 -15.95 3.37 14.66
C GLU A 128 -15.19 3.53 13.34
N ILE A 129 -15.61 2.82 12.29
CA ILE A 129 -15.06 2.97 10.94
C ILE A 129 -15.45 4.31 10.33
N ASP A 130 -16.69 4.76 10.58
CA ASP A 130 -17.17 6.04 10.07
C ASP A 130 -16.57 7.23 10.82
N GLU A 131 -16.31 7.09 12.13
CA GLU A 131 -15.51 8.06 12.90
C GLU A 131 -14.07 8.16 12.39
N LEU A 132 -13.41 7.02 12.14
CA LEU A 132 -12.05 7.02 11.59
C LEU A 132 -11.99 7.64 10.19
N ARG A 133 -13.02 7.45 9.36
CA ARG A 133 -13.13 8.10 8.05
C ARG A 133 -13.37 9.60 8.15
N SER A 134 -14.20 10.02 9.11
CA SER A 134 -14.45 11.43 9.38
C SER A 134 -13.18 12.13 9.85
N LEU A 135 -12.44 11.53 10.79
CA LEU A 135 -11.17 12.02 11.29
C LEU A 135 -10.10 12.10 10.19
N LEU A 136 -10.03 11.10 9.32
CA LEU A 136 -9.10 11.09 8.18
C LEU A 136 -9.42 12.20 7.18
N ASN A 137 -10.70 12.45 6.89
CA ASN A 137 -11.11 13.55 6.01
C ASN A 137 -10.77 14.92 6.62
N GLU A 138 -10.94 15.07 7.94
CA GLU A 138 -10.59 16.30 8.64
C GLU A 138 -9.07 16.57 8.62
N GLN A 139 -8.26 15.53 8.85
CA GLN A 139 -6.80 15.65 8.73
C GLN A 139 -6.35 16.00 7.32
N ASN A 140 -6.97 15.42 6.29
CA ASN A 140 -6.66 15.76 4.90
C ASN A 140 -6.98 17.23 4.57
N LEU A 141 -8.05 17.77 5.16
CA LEU A 141 -8.42 19.17 4.98
C LEU A 141 -7.41 20.12 5.66
N GLN A 142 -6.92 19.75 6.85
CA GLN A 142 -5.87 20.51 7.54
C GLN A 142 -4.54 20.50 6.76
N ILE A 143 -4.14 19.35 6.21
CA ILE A 143 -2.93 19.23 5.38
C ILE A 143 -3.04 20.13 4.14
N ALA A 144 -4.19 20.16 3.47
CA ALA A 144 -4.41 21.02 2.32
C ALA A 144 -4.32 22.52 2.66
N GLY A 145 -4.82 22.91 3.84
CA GLY A 145 -4.67 24.28 4.36
C GLY A 145 -3.21 24.65 4.58
N LEU A 146 -2.45 23.81 5.29
CA LEU A 146 -1.03 24.03 5.57
C LEU A 146 -0.19 24.11 4.28
N GLN A 147 -0.50 23.31 3.27
CA GLN A 147 0.16 23.37 1.97
C GLN A 147 -0.07 24.70 1.25
N THR A 148 -1.28 25.25 1.39
CA THR A 148 -1.64 26.56 0.82
C THR A 148 -0.90 27.68 1.52
N GLU A 149 -0.80 27.63 2.85
CA GLU A 149 -0.02 28.59 3.64
C GLU A 149 1.48 28.54 3.30
N LEU A 150 2.06 27.34 3.17
CA LEU A 150 3.44 27.17 2.74
C LEU A 150 3.69 27.75 1.34
N LEU A 151 2.74 27.60 0.42
CA LEU A 151 2.83 28.19 -0.91
C LEU A 151 2.80 29.73 -0.84
N ALA A 152 1.93 30.30 -0.01
CA ALA A 152 1.82 31.75 0.17
C ALA A 152 3.13 32.34 0.73
N VAL A 153 3.66 31.76 1.81
CA VAL A 153 4.94 32.19 2.42
C VAL A 153 6.10 32.05 1.42
N ARG A 154 6.13 30.97 0.63
CA ARG A 154 7.15 30.78 -0.40
C ARG A 154 7.09 31.86 -1.48
N ASN A 155 5.89 32.27 -1.88
CA ASN A 155 5.70 33.35 -2.85
C ASN A 155 6.10 34.71 -2.28
N GLU A 156 5.73 35.02 -1.03
CA GLU A 156 6.16 36.25 -0.36
C GLU A 156 7.69 36.35 -0.24
N LEU A 157 8.35 35.25 0.14
CA LEU A 157 9.82 35.20 0.18
C LEU A 157 10.45 35.38 -1.20
N ALA A 158 9.82 34.89 -2.27
CA ALA A 158 10.30 35.08 -3.64
C ALA A 158 10.17 36.55 -4.08
N GLU A 159 9.08 37.24 -3.72
CA GLU A 159 8.88 38.66 -4.03
C GLU A 159 9.81 39.56 -3.20
N LEU A 160 10.03 39.24 -1.92
CA LEU A 160 11.01 39.95 -1.09
C LEU A 160 12.42 39.80 -1.66
N ARG A 161 12.80 38.61 -2.14
CA ARG A 161 14.09 38.40 -2.80
C ARG A 161 14.23 39.21 -4.09
N LYS A 162 13.19 39.33 -4.91
CA LYS A 162 13.23 40.15 -6.14
C LYS A 162 13.38 41.64 -5.82
N ASN A 163 12.72 42.12 -4.77
CA ASN A 163 12.79 43.52 -4.35
C ASN A 163 14.07 43.88 -3.57
N SER A 164 14.80 42.89 -3.01
CA SER A 164 16.04 43.11 -2.27
C SER A 164 17.32 43.07 -3.11
N LEU A 165 17.26 42.77 -4.42
CA LEU A 165 18.44 42.88 -5.29
C LEU A 165 18.71 44.36 -5.62
N PRO A 166 19.89 44.92 -5.28
CA PRO A 166 20.24 46.27 -5.70
C PRO A 166 20.40 46.28 -7.22
N ARG A 167 19.77 47.26 -7.89
CA ARG A 167 20.07 47.62 -9.28
C ARG A 167 21.55 47.99 -9.35
N GLN A 168 22.43 47.05 -9.67
CA GLN A 168 23.80 47.37 -10.02
C GLN A 168 23.74 48.25 -11.26
N LYS A 169 24.12 49.52 -11.05
CA LYS A 169 24.16 50.56 -12.06
C LYS A 169 25.14 50.18 -13.16
N ALA A 170 24.73 50.56 -14.36
CA ALA A 170 25.50 50.54 -15.59
C ALA A 170 26.94 51.04 -15.43
N ALA A 171 27.85 50.35 -16.13
CA ALA A 171 29.03 50.91 -16.77
C ALA A 171 29.26 50.13 -18.06
#